data_AF-A0A352WPR4-F1
#
_entry.id   AF-A0A352WPR4-F1
#
_cell.length_a   1.000
_cell.length_b   1.000
_cell.length_c   1.000
_cell.angle_alpha   90.00
_cell.angle_beta   90.00
_cell.angle_gamma   90.00
#
_symmetry.space_group_name_H-M   'P 1'
#
loop_
_entity.id
_entity.type
_entity.pdbx_description
1 polymer ?
#
loop_
_entity_poly.entity_id
_entity_poly.type
_entity_poly.pdbx_seq_one_letter_code
_entity_poly.pdbx_strand_id
1 'polypeptide(L)'
;MKRAFDAFCSAIALVLLAPLLLLIGIVVAAESRGGAFYHQERIGRHGAPFRLHKFRSMQVHREGAQVTLGTSDPRITSVGRVLRKYKLDELPQLWNVVKGDMSLVGPRPEVAKYVALYTDEMREVLTIRPGLTDPASIAGFDEGERLEAADDPEQHYREVILPEKVAQQLAYVRSATFGSDIRIIARTLFRIFKR
;
A
#
# COMPACT_ATOMS: atom_id res chain seq x y z
N MET A 1 -12.77 -19.02 -5.04
CA MET A 1 -13.59 -17.87 -5.51
C MET A 1 -12.83 -16.55 -5.41
N LYS A 2 -12.43 -16.09 -4.21
CA LYS A 2 -11.72 -14.81 -4.00
C LYS A 2 -10.59 -14.51 -5.00
N ARG A 3 -9.66 -15.45 -5.20
CA ARG A 3 -8.53 -15.27 -6.12
C ARG A 3 -8.95 -14.96 -7.57
N ALA A 4 -9.98 -15.65 -8.08
CA ALA A 4 -10.46 -15.45 -9.45
C ALA A 4 -11.17 -14.11 -9.58
N PHE A 5 -11.98 -13.73 -8.59
CA PHE A 5 -12.61 -12.42 -8.50
C PHE A 5 -11.56 -11.29 -8.49
N ASP A 6 -10.55 -11.40 -7.61
CA ASP A 6 -9.47 -10.40 -7.50
C ASP A 6 -8.72 -10.24 -8.82
N ALA A 7 -8.36 -11.35 -9.49
CA ALA A 7 -7.68 -11.34 -10.78
C ALA A 7 -8.54 -10.67 -11.86
N PHE A 8 -9.81 -11.08 -11.96
CA PHE A 8 -10.74 -10.61 -12.97
C PHE A 8 -11.03 -9.11 -12.83
N CYS A 9 -11.40 -8.66 -11.62
CA CYS A 9 -11.66 -7.25 -11.36
C CYS A 9 -10.40 -6.39 -11.57
N SER A 10 -9.22 -6.87 -11.16
CA SER A 10 -7.97 -6.13 -11.35
C SER A 10 -7.57 -6.06 -12.82
N ALA A 11 -7.78 -7.13 -13.60
CA ALA A 11 -7.52 -7.14 -15.04
C ALA A 11 -8.43 -6.15 -15.77
N ILE A 12 -9.74 -6.15 -15.46
CA ILE A 12 -10.68 -5.18 -16.01
C ILE A 12 -10.27 -3.75 -15.64
N ALA A 13 -9.96 -3.51 -14.36
CA ALA A 13 -9.54 -2.20 -13.90
C ALA A 13 -8.27 -1.72 -14.62
N LEU A 14 -7.27 -2.58 -14.84
CA LEU A 14 -6.07 -2.24 -15.61
C LEU A 14 -6.39 -1.86 -17.05
N VAL A 15 -7.29 -2.59 -17.73
CA VAL A 15 -7.69 -2.27 -19.11
C VAL A 15 -8.42 -0.93 -19.17
N LEU A 16 -9.41 -0.72 -18.30
CA LEU A 16 -10.20 0.51 -18.27
C LEU A 16 -9.36 1.74 -17.87
N LEU A 17 -8.40 1.56 -16.96
CA LEU A 17 -7.52 2.62 -16.50
C LEU A 17 -6.27 2.78 -17.36
N ALA A 18 -6.02 1.92 -18.37
CA ALA A 18 -4.80 1.94 -19.16
C ALA A 18 -4.45 3.31 -19.75
N PRO A 19 -5.40 4.08 -20.33
CA PRO A 19 -5.10 5.43 -20.83
C PRO A 19 -4.62 6.38 -19.73
N LEU A 20 -5.26 6.31 -18.55
CA LEU A 20 -4.89 7.12 -17.39
C LEU A 20 -3.53 6.70 -16.82
N LEU A 21 -3.27 5.39 -16.70
CA LEU A 21 -2.00 4.86 -16.22
C LEU A 21 -0.84 5.25 -17.15
N LEU A 22 -1.07 5.24 -18.46
CA LEU A 22 -0.08 5.69 -19.44
C LEU A 22 0.21 7.19 -19.28
N LEU A 23 -0.83 8.02 -19.17
CA LEU A 23 -0.68 9.46 -18.95
C LEU A 23 0.10 9.74 -17.65
N ILE A 24 -0.29 9.11 -16.54
CA ILE A 24 0.42 9.24 -15.27
C ILE A 24 1.88 8.80 -15.43
N GLY A 25 2.13 7.69 -16.11
CA GLY A 25 3.47 7.18 -16.36
C GLY A 25 4.36 8.17 -17.11
N ILE A 26 3.84 8.80 -18.17
CA ILE A 26 4.54 9.84 -18.94
C ILE A 26 4.86 11.04 -18.05
N VAL A 27 3.88 11.54 -17.31
CA VAL A 27 4.04 12.71 -16.43
C VAL A 27 5.08 12.44 -15.33
N VAL A 28 5.03 11.27 -14.69
CA VAL A 28 6.03 10.87 -13.69
C VAL A 28 7.43 10.71 -14.29
N ALA A 29 7.53 10.08 -15.48
CA ALA A 29 8.82 9.89 -16.14
C ALA A 29 9.46 11.22 -16.57
N ALA A 30 8.65 12.21 -16.94
CA ALA A 30 9.13 13.54 -17.29
C ALA A 30 9.71 14.30 -16.08
N GLU A 31 9.13 14.13 -14.89
CA GLU A 31 9.62 14.78 -13.66
C GLU A 31 10.76 14.00 -12.98
N SER A 32 10.82 12.68 -13.17
CA SER A 32 11.77 11.82 -12.46
C SER A 32 12.78 11.10 -13.34
N ARG A 33 14.07 11.38 -13.11
CA ARG A 33 15.21 10.71 -13.77
C ARG A 33 15.22 9.18 -13.61
N GLY A 34 14.54 8.64 -12.60
CA GLY A 34 14.47 7.20 -12.33
C GLY A 34 13.34 6.46 -13.07
N GLY A 35 12.65 7.11 -14.01
CA GLY A 35 11.52 6.57 -14.75
C GLY A 35 10.21 6.51 -13.96
N ALA A 36 9.13 6.11 -14.64
CA ALA A 36 7.76 6.15 -14.13
C ALA A 36 7.51 5.26 -12.90
N PHE A 37 8.19 4.11 -12.81
CA PHE A 37 7.89 3.09 -11.82
C PHE A 37 8.92 3.06 -10.69
N TYR A 38 8.41 2.85 -9.48
CA TYR A 38 9.19 2.49 -8.31
C TYR A 38 8.82 1.07 -7.88
N HIS A 39 9.83 0.33 -7.45
CA HIS A 39 9.70 -1.06 -7.07
C HIS A 39 10.28 -1.22 -5.68
N GLN A 40 9.51 -1.81 -4.78
CA GLN A 40 9.95 -2.04 -3.42
C GLN A 40 9.73 -3.50 -3.05
N GLU A 41 10.75 -4.13 -2.47
CA GLU A 41 10.58 -5.45 -1.89
C GLU A 41 9.69 -5.35 -0.65
N ARG A 42 8.81 -6.35 -0.54
CA ARG A 42 7.81 -6.47 0.51
C ARG A 42 7.65 -7.93 0.89
N ILE A 43 7.23 -8.17 2.13
CA ILE A 43 6.91 -9.49 2.60
C ILE A 43 5.45 -9.80 2.29
N GLY A 44 5.23 -10.92 1.60
CA GLY A 44 3.93 -11.43 1.23
C GLY A 44 3.54 -12.65 2.05
N ARG A 45 2.66 -13.47 1.46
CA ARG A 45 2.11 -14.65 2.11
C ARG A 45 3.20 -15.64 2.49
N HIS A 46 3.11 -16.20 3.69
CA HIS A 46 4.06 -17.13 4.30
C HIS A 46 5.49 -16.57 4.41
N GLY A 47 5.63 -15.25 4.50
CA GLY A 47 6.94 -14.60 4.60
C GLY A 47 7.68 -14.48 3.26
N ALA A 48 7.08 -14.88 2.13
CA ALA A 48 7.75 -14.85 0.84
C ALA A 48 7.94 -13.40 0.34
N PRO A 49 9.15 -12.97 -0.02
CA PRO A 49 9.37 -11.65 -0.56
C PRO A 49 8.78 -11.52 -1.96
N PHE A 50 8.23 -10.36 -2.29
CA PHE A 50 7.76 -10.01 -3.63
C PHE A 50 8.02 -8.54 -3.94
N ARG A 51 7.98 -8.22 -5.24
CA ARG A 51 8.22 -6.87 -5.74
C ARG A 51 6.90 -6.12 -5.89
N LEU A 52 6.67 -5.13 -5.04
CA LEU A 52 5.52 -4.25 -5.09
C LEU A 52 5.71 -3.17 -6.17
N HIS A 53 4.73 -3.01 -7.06
CA HIS A 53 4.76 -2.02 -8.14
C HIS A 53 4.05 -0.73 -7.74
N LYS A 54 4.70 0.43 -7.91
CA LYS A 54 4.09 1.76 -7.72
C LYS A 54 4.53 2.71 -8.82
N PHE A 55 3.77 3.78 -9.03
CA PHE A 55 4.35 4.95 -9.67
C PHE A 55 5.32 5.62 -8.71
N ARG A 56 6.40 6.15 -9.27
CA ARG A 56 7.38 6.88 -8.50
C ARG A 56 6.79 8.22 -8.08
N SER A 57 6.57 8.40 -6.78
CA SER A 57 6.10 9.67 -6.20
C SER A 57 7.21 10.44 -5.49
N MET A 58 8.40 9.85 -5.34
CA MET A 58 9.53 10.42 -4.60
C MET A 58 10.79 10.48 -5.48
N GLN A 59 11.63 11.49 -5.22
CA GLN A 59 12.93 11.66 -5.84
C GLN A 59 13.85 10.48 -5.50
N VAL A 60 14.74 10.14 -6.42
CA VAL A 60 15.74 9.08 -6.19
C VAL A 60 16.79 9.63 -5.22
N HIS A 61 16.67 9.28 -3.94
CA HIS A 61 17.71 9.50 -2.93
C HIS A 61 18.35 8.17 -2.55
N ARG A 62 19.68 8.17 -2.34
CA ARG A 62 20.43 6.97 -1.95
C ARG A 62 20.19 6.55 -0.50
N GLU A 63 19.78 7.48 0.36
CA GLU A 63 19.62 7.29 1.80
C GLU A 63 18.38 8.01 2.32
N GLY A 64 17.67 7.42 3.28
CA GLY A 64 16.52 8.04 3.93
C GLY A 64 15.64 7.05 4.71
N ALA A 65 14.80 7.60 5.60
CA ALA A 65 13.88 6.82 6.42
C ALA A 65 12.92 5.97 5.54
N GLN A 66 12.63 4.73 5.96
CA GLN A 66 11.68 3.86 5.26
C GLN A 66 10.23 4.26 5.51
N VAL A 67 9.97 4.98 6.60
CA VAL A 67 8.73 5.73 6.82
C VAL A 67 8.68 6.97 5.93
N THR A 68 7.48 7.30 5.45
CA THR A 68 7.26 8.57 4.73
C THR A 68 6.59 9.55 5.68
N LEU A 69 7.20 10.72 5.85
CA LEU A 69 6.55 11.85 6.53
C LEU A 69 5.48 12.41 5.59
N GLY A 70 4.36 12.90 6.11
CA GLY A 70 3.12 13.19 5.38
C GLY A 70 3.23 13.86 4.01
N THR A 71 2.80 15.12 3.92
CA THR A 71 2.85 15.88 2.65
C THR A 71 4.07 16.78 2.56
N SER A 72 4.77 17.00 3.68
CA SER A 72 5.92 17.88 3.79
C SER A 72 7.25 17.16 3.59
N ASP A 73 7.24 15.84 3.33
CA ASP A 73 8.47 15.09 3.08
C ASP A 73 9.18 15.65 1.83
N PRO A 74 10.42 16.16 1.97
CA PRO A 74 11.12 16.87 0.90
C PRO A 74 11.46 15.95 -0.27
N ARG A 75 11.37 14.64 -0.08
CA ARG A 75 11.60 13.65 -1.13
C ARG A 75 10.43 13.55 -2.09
N ILE A 76 9.23 14.03 -1.75
CA ILE A 76 8.03 13.92 -2.60
C ILE A 76 8.13 14.91 -3.78
N THR A 77 7.92 14.41 -5.00
CA THR A 77 7.87 15.22 -6.24
C THR A 77 6.57 16.02 -6.33
N SER A 78 6.51 17.03 -7.20
CA SER A 78 5.30 17.86 -7.34
C SER A 78 4.11 17.03 -7.85
N VAL A 79 4.32 16.17 -8.86
CA VAL A 79 3.32 15.19 -9.32
C VAL A 79 3.07 14.16 -8.24
N GLY A 80 4.12 13.69 -7.56
CA GLY A 80 4.03 12.74 -6.46
C GLY A 80 3.10 13.16 -5.34
N ARG A 81 3.03 14.47 -5.03
CA ARG A 81 2.09 15.00 -4.03
C ARG A 81 0.64 14.73 -4.42
N VAL A 82 0.28 14.95 -5.68
CA VAL A 82 -1.06 14.67 -6.20
C VAL A 82 -1.32 13.17 -6.22
N LEU A 83 -0.36 12.37 -6.70
CA LEU A 83 -0.52 10.92 -6.76
C LEU A 83 -0.78 10.32 -5.38
N ARG A 84 0.01 10.70 -4.37
CA ARG A 84 -0.12 10.21 -2.99
C ARG A 84 -1.41 10.70 -2.32
N LYS A 85 -1.84 11.93 -2.63
CA LYS A 85 -3.10 12.50 -2.10
C LYS A 85 -4.30 11.63 -2.48
N TYR A 86 -4.33 11.15 -3.72
CA TYR A 86 -5.41 10.32 -4.26
C TYR A 86 -5.07 8.83 -4.34
N LYS A 87 -3.92 8.40 -3.78
CA LYS A 87 -3.37 7.03 -3.85
C LYS A 87 -3.24 6.49 -5.28
N LEU A 88 -3.13 7.38 -6.27
CA LEU A 88 -2.95 6.99 -7.69
C LEU A 88 -1.59 6.33 -7.92
N ASP A 89 -0.60 6.61 -7.07
CA ASP A 89 0.71 5.95 -7.13
C ASP A 89 0.64 4.45 -6.84
N GLU A 90 -0.46 3.98 -6.25
CA GLU A 90 -0.67 2.57 -5.91
C GLU A 90 -1.36 1.75 -6.99
N LEU A 91 -1.92 2.39 -8.03
CA LEU A 91 -2.64 1.68 -9.09
C LEU A 91 -1.81 0.60 -9.82
N PRO A 92 -0.48 0.74 -10.02
CA PRO A 92 0.32 -0.33 -10.61
C PRO A 92 0.32 -1.64 -9.80
N GLN A 93 -0.04 -1.61 -8.51
CA GLN A 93 -0.19 -2.82 -7.68
C GLN A 93 -1.33 -3.72 -8.15
N LEU A 94 -2.28 -3.23 -8.96
CA LEU A 94 -3.28 -4.09 -9.61
C LEU A 94 -2.61 -5.20 -10.44
N TRP A 95 -1.41 -4.95 -10.99
CA TRP A 95 -0.61 -5.99 -11.63
C TRP A 95 -0.14 -7.07 -10.65
N ASN A 96 0.27 -6.70 -9.43
CA ASN A 96 0.58 -7.68 -8.37
C ASN A 96 -0.63 -8.55 -8.04
N VAL A 97 -1.84 -7.97 -8.06
CA VAL A 97 -3.08 -8.73 -7.86
C VAL A 97 -3.33 -9.67 -9.03
N VAL A 98 -3.21 -9.23 -10.28
CA VAL A 98 -3.36 -10.11 -11.46
C VAL A 98 -2.34 -11.25 -11.44
N LYS A 99 -1.08 -10.97 -11.11
CA LYS A 99 0.00 -11.96 -11.02
C LYS A 99 -0.19 -12.95 -9.86
N GLY A 100 -0.87 -12.54 -8.79
CA GLY A 100 -1.20 -13.39 -7.63
C GLY A 100 -0.27 -13.23 -6.44
N ASP A 101 0.62 -12.24 -6.49
CA ASP A 101 1.44 -11.80 -5.35
C ASP A 101 0.54 -11.15 -4.27
N MET A 102 -0.52 -10.45 -4.71
CA MET A 102 -1.46 -9.73 -3.86
C MET A 102 -2.92 -10.14 -4.10
N SER A 103 -3.79 -9.63 -3.23
CA SER A 103 -5.25 -9.66 -3.27
C SER A 103 -5.78 -8.22 -3.35
N LEU A 104 -7.05 -8.01 -3.74
CA LEU A 104 -7.66 -6.67 -3.62
C LEU A 104 -7.78 -6.25 -2.15
N VAL A 105 -8.21 -7.18 -1.31
CA VAL A 105 -8.35 -6.99 0.14
C VAL A 105 -7.51 -8.00 0.90
N GLY A 106 -6.72 -7.53 1.85
CA GLY A 106 -5.78 -8.31 2.65
C GLY A 106 -4.78 -7.41 3.39
N PRO A 107 -4.10 -7.90 4.44
CA PRO A 107 -3.14 -7.11 5.20
C PRO A 107 -2.14 -6.39 4.29
N ARG A 108 -1.96 -5.09 4.51
CA ARG A 108 -1.02 -4.29 3.71
C ARG A 108 0.40 -4.85 3.87
N PRO A 109 1.11 -5.10 2.77
CA PRO A 109 2.42 -5.73 2.83
C PRO A 109 3.46 -4.79 3.46
N GLU A 110 4.27 -5.33 4.37
CA GLU A 110 5.32 -4.60 5.08
C GLU A 110 6.73 -4.90 4.58
N VAL A 111 7.68 -4.02 4.90
CA VAL A 111 9.12 -4.29 4.69
C VAL A 111 9.61 -5.37 5.64
N ALA A 112 10.63 -6.13 5.22
CA ALA A 112 11.27 -7.16 6.04
C ALA A 112 11.69 -6.63 7.42
N LYS A 113 12.17 -5.38 7.49
CA LYS A 113 12.57 -4.70 8.72
C LYS A 113 11.47 -4.68 9.78
N TYR A 114 10.22 -4.36 9.40
CA TYR A 114 9.11 -4.29 10.36
C TYR A 114 8.51 -5.67 10.63
N VAL A 115 8.48 -6.56 9.63
CA VAL A 115 8.06 -7.95 9.83
C VAL A 115 8.98 -8.70 10.81
N ALA A 116 10.26 -8.35 10.87
CA ALA A 116 11.19 -8.90 11.85
C ALA A 116 10.79 -8.60 13.31
N LEU A 117 9.98 -7.56 13.54
CA LEU A 117 9.47 -7.17 14.86
C LEU A 117 8.19 -7.92 15.26
N TYR A 118 7.61 -8.73 14.36
CA TYR A 118 6.33 -9.38 14.61
C TYR A 118 6.48 -10.48 15.66
N THR A 119 5.56 -10.49 16.62
CA THR A 119 5.32 -11.64 17.49
C THR A 119 4.74 -12.81 16.69
N ASP A 120 4.71 -14.00 17.28
CA ASP A 120 4.12 -15.17 16.61
C ASP A 120 2.63 -14.97 16.29
N GLU A 121 1.89 -14.26 17.16
CA GLU A 121 0.52 -13.87 16.86
C GLU A 121 0.45 -12.89 15.68
N MET A 122 1.30 -11.86 15.66
CA MET A 122 1.34 -10.90 14.56
C MET A 122 1.63 -11.55 13.20
N ARG A 123 2.44 -12.63 13.17
CA ARG A 123 2.75 -13.38 11.95
C ARG A 123 1.54 -14.05 11.32
N GLU A 124 0.42 -14.20 12.02
CA GLU A 124 -0.83 -14.72 11.46
C GLU A 124 -1.33 -13.84 10.28
N VAL A 125 -1.01 -12.54 10.25
CA VAL A 125 -1.37 -11.68 9.10
C VAL A 125 -0.70 -12.10 7.78
N LEU A 126 0.41 -12.85 7.86
CA LEU A 126 1.13 -13.35 6.70
C LEU A 126 0.54 -14.66 6.17
N THR A 127 -0.50 -15.23 6.79
CA THR A 127 -1.11 -16.50 6.34
C THR A 127 -1.93 -16.34 5.05
N ILE A 128 -2.41 -15.13 4.78
CA ILE A 128 -3.17 -14.79 3.57
C ILE A 128 -2.36 -13.87 2.65
N ARG A 129 -2.84 -13.69 1.41
CA ARG A 129 -2.18 -12.77 0.49
C ARG A 129 -2.29 -11.34 1.01
N PRO A 130 -1.21 -10.54 0.91
CA PRO A 130 -1.31 -9.13 1.19
C PRO A 130 -2.31 -8.44 0.26
N GLY A 131 -2.92 -7.35 0.72
CA GLY A 131 -3.95 -6.64 -0.02
C GLY A 131 -3.52 -5.27 -0.52
N LEU A 132 -4.18 -4.82 -1.58
CA LEU A 132 -4.12 -3.43 -2.02
C LEU A 132 -4.75 -2.49 -0.98
N THR A 133 -5.81 -2.95 -0.31
CA THR A 133 -6.46 -2.26 0.81
C THR A 133 -6.78 -3.23 1.96
N ASP A 134 -6.90 -2.68 3.16
CA ASP A 134 -7.34 -3.36 4.38
C ASP A 134 -8.00 -2.36 5.35
N PRO A 135 -8.62 -2.83 6.45
CA PRO A 135 -9.17 -1.93 7.46
C PRO A 135 -8.14 -0.95 8.03
N ALA A 136 -6.89 -1.38 8.16
CA ALA A 136 -5.83 -0.56 8.73
C ALA A 136 -5.39 0.59 7.82
N SER A 137 -5.41 0.41 6.51
CA SER A 137 -5.12 1.42 5.50
C SER A 137 -6.24 2.46 5.42
N ILE A 138 -7.48 2.07 5.71
CA ILE A 138 -8.61 2.99 5.81
C ILE A 138 -8.53 3.80 7.10
N ALA A 139 -8.21 3.15 8.22
CA ALA A 139 -8.10 3.80 9.53
C ALA A 139 -6.88 4.74 9.59
N GLY A 140 -5.71 4.27 9.16
CA GLY A 140 -4.47 5.03 9.07
C GLY A 140 -4.28 5.73 7.73
N PHE A 141 -5.34 6.29 7.14
CA PHE A 141 -5.22 7.00 5.86
C PHE A 141 -4.27 8.21 5.96
N ASP A 142 -4.22 8.80 7.15
CA ASP A 142 -3.41 9.92 7.65
C ASP A 142 -2.13 9.46 8.39
N GLU A 143 -1.71 8.19 8.25
CA GLU A 143 -0.49 7.64 8.89
C GLU A 143 0.73 8.57 8.73
N GLY A 144 0.91 9.14 7.54
CA GLY A 144 2.01 10.07 7.28
C GLY A 144 1.92 11.39 8.06
N GLU A 145 0.71 11.89 8.31
CA GLU A 145 0.50 13.11 9.12
C GLU A 145 0.77 12.82 10.61
N ARG A 146 0.34 11.64 11.11
CA ARG A 146 0.67 11.16 12.46
C ARG A 146 2.19 11.03 12.67
N LEU A 147 2.89 10.49 11.68
CA LEU A 147 4.34 10.36 11.70
C LEU A 147 5.07 11.69 11.63
N GLU A 148 4.53 12.66 10.88
CA GLU A 148 5.10 14.00 10.78
C GLU A 148 4.98 14.79 12.09
N ALA A 149 3.92 14.54 12.87
CA ALA A 149 3.70 15.15 14.17
C ALA A 149 4.50 14.51 15.32
N ALA A 150 5.20 13.40 15.08
CA ALA A 150 5.95 12.69 16.10
C ALA A 150 7.40 13.18 16.22
N ASP A 151 7.92 13.27 17.45
CA ASP A 151 9.31 13.68 17.72
C ASP A 151 10.32 12.68 17.11
N ASP A 152 10.06 11.38 17.23
CA ASP A 152 10.77 10.31 16.52
C ASP A 152 9.78 9.49 15.68
N PRO A 153 9.69 9.75 14.36
CA PRO A 153 8.77 9.04 13.47
C PRO A 153 9.05 7.54 13.37
N GLU A 154 10.32 7.11 13.45
CA GLU A 154 10.68 5.70 13.33
C GLU A 154 10.30 4.94 14.60
N GLN A 155 10.55 5.53 15.77
CA GLN A 155 10.13 4.95 17.05
C GLN A 155 8.59 4.94 17.16
N HIS A 156 7.93 6.05 16.85
CA HIS A 156 6.46 6.15 16.87
C HIS A 156 5.82 5.12 15.94
N TYR A 157 6.41 4.88 14.77
CA TYR A 157 5.93 3.83 13.88
C TYR A 157 5.98 2.44 14.53
N ARG A 158 7.12 2.09 15.14
CA ARG A 158 7.33 0.75 15.71
C ARG A 158 6.50 0.48 16.95
N GLU A 159 6.35 1.47 17.81
CA GLU A 159 5.75 1.29 19.14
C GLU A 159 4.25 1.58 19.15
N VAL A 160 3.75 2.42 18.24
CA VAL A 160 2.35 2.85 18.23
C VAL A 160 1.63 2.38 16.96
N ILE A 161 2.08 2.82 15.79
CA ILE A 161 1.35 2.58 14.54
C ILE A 161 1.37 1.11 14.15
N LEU A 162 2.52 0.44 14.25
CA LEU A 162 2.66 -0.94 13.81
C LEU A 162 1.78 -1.90 14.64
N PRO A 163 1.77 -1.86 15.99
CA PRO A 163 0.86 -2.68 16.79
C PRO A 163 -0.63 -2.41 16.48
N GLU A 164 -1.05 -1.14 16.38
CA GLU A 164 -2.43 -0.77 16.03
C GLU A 164 -2.84 -1.34 14.67
N LYS A 165 -1.96 -1.19 13.68
CA LYS A 165 -2.17 -1.66 12.31
C LYS A 165 -2.29 -3.18 12.27
N VAL A 166 -1.36 -3.89 12.90
CA VAL A 166 -1.38 -5.36 12.90
C VAL A 166 -2.59 -5.89 13.65
N ALA A 167 -3.02 -5.27 14.75
CA ALA A 167 -4.24 -5.68 15.47
C ALA A 167 -5.49 -5.62 14.58
N GLN A 168 -5.64 -4.55 13.79
CA GLN A 168 -6.76 -4.41 12.84
C GLN A 168 -6.65 -5.42 11.69
N GLN A 169 -5.45 -5.72 11.22
CA GLN A 169 -5.19 -6.73 10.20
C GLN A 169 -5.51 -8.14 10.71
N LEU A 170 -5.13 -8.48 11.94
CA LEU A 170 -5.45 -9.75 12.59
C LEU A 170 -6.97 -9.94 12.74
N ALA A 171 -7.67 -8.90 13.20
CA ALA A 171 -9.12 -8.92 13.32
C ALA A 171 -9.79 -9.22 11.96
N TYR A 172 -9.27 -8.64 10.87
CA TYR A 172 -9.72 -8.97 9.52
C TYR A 172 -9.39 -10.41 9.13
N VAL A 173 -8.13 -10.85 9.28
CA VAL A 173 -7.68 -12.20 8.90
C VAL A 173 -8.55 -13.28 9.55
N ARG A 174 -8.89 -13.12 10.83
CA ARG A 174 -9.68 -14.06 11.62
C ARG A 174 -11.18 -14.08 11.25
N SER A 175 -11.70 -13.03 10.63
CA SER A 175 -13.14 -12.88 10.34
C SER A 175 -13.45 -12.65 8.85
N ALA A 176 -12.44 -12.78 7.98
CA ALA A 176 -12.54 -12.42 6.57
C ALA A 176 -13.57 -13.29 5.85
N THR A 177 -14.51 -12.62 5.21
CA THR A 177 -15.50 -13.21 4.30
C THR A 177 -15.54 -12.43 3.00
N PHE A 178 -16.07 -13.03 1.94
CA PHE A 178 -16.27 -12.31 0.67
C PHE A 178 -17.11 -11.03 0.85
N GLY A 179 -18.15 -11.06 1.67
CA GLY A 179 -18.95 -9.88 1.97
C GLY A 179 -18.17 -8.77 2.70
N SER A 180 -17.26 -9.16 3.61
CA SER A 180 -16.37 -8.19 4.25
C SER A 180 -15.41 -7.52 3.25
N ASP A 181 -14.93 -8.25 2.24
CA ASP A 181 -14.06 -7.70 1.21
C ASP A 181 -14.76 -6.63 0.39
N ILE A 182 -15.98 -6.90 -0.07
CA ILE A 182 -16.77 -5.94 -0.84
C ILE A 182 -17.01 -4.67 -0.01
N ARG A 183 -17.30 -4.81 1.28
CA ARG A 183 -17.47 -3.68 2.20
C ARG A 183 -16.19 -2.85 2.34
N ILE A 184 -15.02 -3.51 2.47
CA ILE A 184 -13.73 -2.82 2.58
C ILE A 184 -13.39 -2.09 1.27
N ILE A 185 -13.62 -2.70 0.11
CA ILE A 185 -13.45 -2.06 -1.20
C ILE A 185 -14.31 -0.79 -1.28
N ALA A 186 -15.62 -0.90 -0.97
CA ALA A 186 -16.52 0.24 -1.00
C ALA A 186 -16.06 1.36 -0.05
N ARG A 187 -15.72 1.03 1.20
CA ARG A 187 -15.21 2.00 2.19
C ARG A 187 -13.92 2.67 1.72
N THR A 188 -13.03 1.94 1.06
CA THR A 188 -11.79 2.48 0.50
C THR A 188 -12.08 3.54 -0.56
N LEU A 189 -12.98 3.23 -1.51
CA LEU A 189 -13.38 4.18 -2.55
C LEU A 189 -13.99 5.44 -1.94
N PHE A 190 -14.93 5.31 -1.00
CA PHE A 190 -15.52 6.47 -0.32
C PHE A 190 -14.49 7.29 0.45
N ARG A 191 -13.51 6.66 1.11
CA ARG A 191 -12.48 7.37 1.88
C ARG A 191 -11.56 8.20 0.99
N ILE A 192 -11.22 7.72 -0.22
CA ILE A 192 -10.39 8.47 -1.18
C ILE A 192 -11.07 9.77 -1.62
N PHE A 193 -12.40 9.78 -1.78
CA PHE A 193 -13.14 10.97 -2.21
C PHE A 193 -13.58 11.91 -1.07
N LYS A 194 -13.69 11.42 0.16
CA LYS A 194 -14.18 12.16 1.33
C LYS A 194 -13.04 12.66 2.24
N ARG A 195 -11.95 13.17 1.66
CA ARG A 195 -10.83 13.73 2.43
C ARG A 195 -11.15 15.15 2.89
#